data_AF-A0A2N1MCZ4-F1
#
_entry.id   AF-A0A2N1MCZ4-F1
#
_cell.length_a   1.000
_cell.length_b   1.000
_cell.length_c   1.000
_cell.angle_alpha   90.00
_cell.angle_beta   90.00
_cell.angle_gamma   90.00
#
_symmetry.space_group_name_H-M   'P 1'
#
loop_
_entity.id
_entity.type
_entity.pdbx_description
1 polymer ?
#
loop_
_entity_poly.entity_id
_entity_poly.type
_entity_poly.pdbx_seq_one_letter_code
_entity_poly.pdbx_strand_id
1 'polypeptide(L)'
;YSVGIIYGVICNLPRNERFKLSNILTIALIPGPNESSLHYINHYLALIVDQLLELWNGIELSGTYENTNKPIRAAVICCSCDIPAARKLCLCGYISVYVACHRCLKKAQFNDQNQPNFGRFDNIDKWFVERDINQVRKNAQEWLECKTKDAKSLHIRDISVHWSEMYRLSYFDSVRFLIIDPIHCLFLGIAKWIVLQLRTINTKRMQNRTKLIKVPADIGRIPYRIDTGEGFSGFTADQWKNFILVYATTITWDLLRESDRAILANFVHACDILVCRTISINGLEEAHKWLLTMIKLIEQNYGPEKISPNLHLYLHICHCALDYGPLYAFWCFSYERMNGLLDKYNKNQFTFKYFHLLKTIIKTK
;
A
#
# COMPACT_ATOMS: atom_id res chain seq x y z
N TYR A 1 14.58 -3.85 -16.40
CA TYR A 1 13.27 -3.69 -17.07
C TYR A 1 12.22 -3.66 -15.99
N SER A 2 11.41 -2.59 -15.90
CA SER A 2 10.27 -2.55 -14.98
C SER A 2 9.00 -2.63 -15.82
N VAL A 3 8.13 -3.60 -15.52
CA VAL A 3 6.83 -3.77 -16.19
C VAL A 3 5.76 -3.48 -15.13
N GLY A 4 4.84 -2.56 -15.44
CA GLY A 4 3.69 -2.31 -14.58
C GLY A 4 2.64 -3.39 -14.80
N ILE A 5 2.01 -3.90 -13.75
CA ILE A 5 0.99 -4.94 -13.87
C ILE A 5 -0.21 -4.57 -13.02
N ILE A 6 -1.41 -4.72 -13.59
CA ILE A 6 -2.68 -4.56 -12.89
C ILE A 6 -3.28 -5.94 -12.70
N TYR A 7 -3.41 -6.35 -11.44
CA TYR A 7 -4.09 -7.59 -11.06
C TYR A 7 -5.51 -7.31 -10.57
N GLY A 8 -6.40 -8.25 -10.82
CA GLY A 8 -7.77 -8.29 -10.34
C GLY A 8 -8.01 -9.52 -9.49
N VAL A 9 -8.84 -9.38 -8.46
CA VAL A 9 -9.17 -10.46 -7.55
C VAL A 9 -10.65 -10.39 -7.19
N ILE A 10 -11.33 -11.53 -7.22
CA ILE A 10 -12.78 -11.62 -6.95
C ILE A 10 -13.00 -11.68 -5.43
N CYS A 11 -13.59 -10.61 -4.88
CA CYS A 11 -13.81 -10.53 -3.43
C CYS A 11 -14.93 -11.44 -2.91
N ASN A 12 -15.77 -11.99 -3.78
CA ASN A 12 -16.81 -12.94 -3.37
C ASN A 12 -16.25 -14.34 -3.07
N LEU A 13 -15.03 -14.66 -3.52
CA LEU A 13 -14.41 -15.93 -3.22
C LEU A 13 -13.94 -16.01 -1.75
N PRO A 14 -14.03 -17.20 -1.12
CA PRO A 14 -13.41 -17.46 0.17
C PRO A 14 -11.94 -17.07 0.17
N ARG A 15 -11.44 -16.54 1.29
CA ARG A 15 -10.11 -15.92 1.37
C ARG A 15 -8.96 -16.89 1.06
N ASN A 16 -9.10 -18.16 1.44
CA ASN A 16 -8.17 -19.24 1.13
C ASN A 16 -8.11 -19.57 -0.38
N GLU A 17 -9.15 -19.23 -1.13
CA GLU A 17 -9.23 -19.44 -2.58
C GLU A 17 -8.84 -18.18 -3.37
N ARG A 18 -9.31 -17.02 -2.91
CA ARG A 18 -9.22 -15.73 -3.61
C ARG A 18 -7.82 -15.39 -4.13
N PHE A 19 -6.78 -15.64 -3.32
CA PHE A 19 -5.39 -15.29 -3.65
C PHE A 19 -4.57 -16.45 -4.23
N LYS A 20 -5.20 -17.58 -4.57
CA LYS A 20 -4.54 -18.65 -5.33
C LYS A 20 -4.19 -18.14 -6.72
N LEU A 21 -3.11 -18.67 -7.30
CA LEU A 21 -2.64 -18.27 -8.63
C LEU A 21 -3.72 -18.45 -9.71
N SER A 22 -4.51 -19.52 -9.62
CA SER A 22 -5.66 -19.77 -10.51
C SER A 22 -6.78 -18.73 -10.37
N ASN A 23 -6.82 -17.98 -9.26
CA ASN A 23 -7.88 -17.04 -8.91
C ASN A 23 -7.53 -15.55 -9.10
N ILE A 24 -6.26 -15.25 -9.31
CA ILE A 24 -5.79 -13.91 -9.63
C ILE A 24 -5.90 -13.67 -11.13
N LEU A 25 -6.49 -12.55 -11.50
CA LEU A 25 -6.69 -12.13 -12.88
C LEU A 25 -5.59 -11.14 -13.26
N THR A 26 -4.92 -11.33 -14.38
CA THR A 26 -4.05 -10.29 -14.96
C THR A 26 -4.92 -9.41 -15.84
N ILE A 27 -5.23 -8.20 -15.38
CA ILE A 27 -6.12 -7.26 -16.10
C ILE A 27 -5.34 -6.51 -17.18
N ALA A 28 -4.15 -6.01 -16.84
CA ALA A 28 -3.31 -5.27 -17.78
C ALA A 28 -1.82 -5.46 -17.50
N LEU A 29 -1.04 -5.41 -18.58
CA LEU A 29 0.42 -5.33 -18.58
C LEU A 29 0.83 -4.02 -19.23
N ILE A 30 1.56 -3.19 -18.49
CA ILE A 30 2.04 -1.88 -18.92
C ILE A 30 3.53 -2.04 -19.26
N PRO A 31 3.91 -1.99 -20.55
CA PRO A 31 5.27 -2.28 -20.97
C PRO A 31 6.27 -1.22 -20.47
N GLY A 32 7.44 -1.68 -20.01
CA GLY A 32 8.64 -0.86 -19.79
C GLY A 32 9.37 -0.53 -21.11
N PRO A 33 10.49 0.23 -21.12
CA PRO A 33 11.43 0.43 -20.01
C PRO A 33 11.36 1.81 -19.32
N ASN A 34 10.73 2.80 -19.96
CA ASN A 34 10.60 4.15 -19.42
C ASN A 34 9.25 4.30 -18.72
N GLU A 35 9.25 5.04 -17.61
CA GLU A 35 8.06 5.34 -16.82
C GLU A 35 6.97 5.94 -17.72
N SER A 36 5.81 5.28 -17.81
CA SER A 36 4.70 5.75 -18.61
C SER A 36 4.24 7.11 -18.07
N SER A 37 4.12 8.13 -18.93
CA SER A 37 3.58 9.41 -18.48
C SER A 37 2.17 9.24 -17.93
N LEU A 38 1.77 10.08 -16.96
CA LEU A 38 0.43 10.04 -16.33
C LEU A 38 -0.71 10.00 -17.39
N HIS A 39 -0.53 10.69 -18.51
CA HIS A 39 -1.45 10.66 -19.65
C HIS A 39 -1.61 9.26 -20.25
N TYR A 40 -0.52 8.51 -20.43
CA TYR A 40 -0.56 7.15 -20.98
C TYR A 40 -1.28 6.17 -20.05
N ILE A 41 -1.13 6.30 -18.73
CA ILE A 41 -1.77 5.40 -17.76
C ILE A 41 -3.29 5.58 -17.77
N ASN A 42 -3.78 6.83 -17.84
CA ASN A 42 -5.21 7.09 -17.95
C ASN A 42 -5.82 6.46 -19.22
N HIS A 43 -5.11 6.36 -20.33
CA HIS A 43 -5.62 5.66 -21.53
C HIS A 43 -5.82 4.15 -21.29
N TYR A 44 -4.90 3.49 -20.56
CA TYR A 44 -5.08 2.09 -20.18
C TYR A 44 -6.23 1.92 -19.17
N LEU A 45 -6.32 2.83 -18.19
CA LEU A 45 -7.38 2.80 -17.20
C LEU A 45 -8.76 3.06 -17.81
N ALA A 46 -8.89 3.95 -18.81
CA ALA A 46 -10.15 4.24 -19.48
C ALA A 46 -10.82 2.97 -20.00
N LEU A 47 -10.05 2.09 -20.66
CA LEU A 47 -10.56 0.81 -21.21
C LEU A 47 -10.99 -0.18 -20.13
N ILE A 48 -10.33 -0.15 -18.96
CA ILE A 48 -10.72 -0.96 -17.80
C ILE A 48 -11.98 -0.38 -17.18
N VAL A 49 -12.04 0.94 -17.02
CA VAL A 49 -13.18 1.66 -16.46
C VAL A 49 -14.43 1.51 -17.32
N ASP A 50 -14.32 1.53 -18.64
CA ASP A 50 -15.45 1.27 -19.55
C ASP A 50 -16.07 -0.11 -19.28
N GLN A 51 -15.24 -1.15 -19.13
CA GLN A 51 -15.71 -2.49 -18.79
C GLN A 51 -16.30 -2.55 -17.38
N LEU A 52 -15.74 -1.82 -16.42
CA LEU A 52 -16.27 -1.74 -15.05
C LEU A 52 -17.61 -1.00 -14.98
N LEU A 53 -17.83 0.01 -15.83
CA LEU A 53 -19.12 0.72 -15.92
C LEU A 53 -20.21 -0.20 -16.48
N GLU A 54 -19.89 -0.97 -17.52
CA GLU A 54 -20.83 -1.98 -18.04
C GLU A 54 -21.15 -3.04 -16.99
N LEU A 55 -20.13 -3.57 -16.29
CA LEU A 55 -20.32 -4.51 -15.20
C LEU A 55 -21.11 -3.89 -14.03
N TRP A 56 -20.96 -2.59 -13.77
CA TRP A 56 -21.72 -1.93 -12.72
C TRP A 56 -23.21 -1.83 -13.05
N ASN A 57 -23.54 -1.50 -14.31
CA ASN A 57 -24.92 -1.48 -14.80
C ASN A 57 -25.54 -2.90 -14.78
N GLY A 58 -24.71 -3.90 -15.07
CA GLY A 58 -25.06 -5.31 -15.04
C GLY A 58 -25.02 -5.91 -16.44
N ILE A 59 -24.47 -7.10 -16.53
CA ILE A 59 -24.41 -7.88 -17.77
C ILE A 59 -25.13 -9.21 -17.58
N GLU A 60 -25.87 -9.64 -18.60
CA GLU A 60 -26.40 -10.99 -18.65
C GLU A 60 -25.35 -11.91 -19.26
N LEU A 61 -25.01 -13.00 -18.56
CA LEU A 61 -24.20 -14.06 -19.13
C LEU A 61 -25.13 -15.13 -19.70
N SER A 62 -25.03 -15.35 -21.01
CA SER A 62 -25.65 -16.50 -21.66
C SER A 62 -24.87 -17.76 -21.33
N GLY A 63 -25.46 -18.64 -20.52
CA GLY A 63 -24.95 -19.99 -20.24
C GLY A 63 -23.71 -20.05 -19.35
N THR A 64 -23.92 -20.06 -18.03
CA THR A 64 -22.94 -20.62 -17.08
C THR A 64 -23.18 -22.12 -16.89
N TYR A 65 -22.19 -22.87 -16.38
CA TYR A 65 -22.32 -24.31 -16.10
C TYR A 65 -23.55 -24.65 -15.23
N GLU A 66 -23.93 -23.74 -14.33
CA GLU A 66 -25.12 -23.87 -13.45
C GLU A 66 -26.38 -23.15 -13.97
N ASN A 67 -26.38 -22.78 -15.25
CA ASN A 67 -27.55 -22.37 -16.04
C ASN A 67 -28.62 -21.56 -15.30
N THR A 68 -28.39 -20.26 -15.12
CA THR A 68 -29.46 -19.26 -15.03
C THR A 68 -28.96 -17.94 -15.64
N ASN A 69 -29.74 -17.33 -16.53
CA ASN A 69 -29.53 -15.97 -17.04
C ASN A 69 -29.64 -14.97 -15.89
N LYS A 70 -28.62 -14.92 -15.02
CA LYS A 70 -28.57 -14.01 -13.89
C LYS A 70 -27.78 -12.77 -14.30
N PRO A 71 -28.33 -11.56 -14.08
CA PRO A 71 -27.57 -10.35 -14.26
C PRO A 71 -26.44 -10.33 -13.24
N ILE A 72 -25.20 -10.24 -13.73
CA ILE A 72 -24.01 -10.12 -12.89
C ILE A 72 -23.59 -8.67 -12.85
N ARG A 73 -23.28 -8.20 -11.64
CA ARG A 73 -22.68 -6.90 -11.40
C ARG A 73 -21.32 -7.03 -10.76
N ALA A 74 -20.41 -6.12 -11.09
CA ALA A 74 -19.12 -6.01 -10.41
C ALA A 74 -18.85 -4.56 -10.00
N ALA A 75 -18.18 -4.42 -8.86
CA ALA A 75 -17.74 -3.14 -8.35
C ALA A 75 -16.30 -3.26 -7.85
N VAL A 76 -15.49 -2.23 -8.11
CA VAL A 76 -14.16 -2.10 -7.49
C VAL A 76 -14.34 -1.57 -6.07
N ILE A 77 -14.03 -2.41 -5.09
CA ILE A 77 -14.17 -2.04 -3.67
C ILE A 77 -12.83 -1.73 -2.99
N CYS A 78 -11.70 -2.09 -3.60
CA CYS A 78 -10.37 -1.98 -3.00
C CYS A 78 -9.30 -1.93 -4.09
N CYS A 79 -8.37 -0.98 -3.96
CA CYS A 79 -7.17 -0.86 -4.77
C CYS A 79 -5.95 -0.90 -3.85
N SER A 80 -5.12 -1.93 -4.01
CA SER A 80 -3.89 -2.10 -3.24
C SER A 80 -2.69 -1.89 -4.14
N CYS A 81 -1.82 -0.96 -3.76
CA CYS A 81 -0.59 -0.66 -4.50
C CYS A 81 0.42 0.05 -3.60
N ASP A 82 1.69 0.04 -4.01
CA ASP A 82 2.71 0.84 -3.33
C ASP A 82 2.48 2.34 -3.59
N ILE A 83 3.12 3.21 -2.79
CA ILE A 83 2.93 4.65 -2.92
C ILE A 83 3.26 5.16 -4.32
N PRO A 84 4.38 4.78 -4.96
CA PRO A 84 4.65 5.17 -6.35
C PRO A 84 3.54 4.77 -7.33
N ALA A 85 3.00 3.56 -7.25
CA ALA A 85 1.90 3.13 -8.11
C ALA A 85 0.60 3.86 -7.77
N ALA A 86 0.30 4.12 -6.51
CA ALA A 86 -0.89 4.90 -6.10
C ALA A 86 -0.87 6.32 -6.69
N ARG A 87 0.33 6.93 -6.72
CA ARG A 87 0.60 8.22 -7.39
C ARG A 87 0.36 8.15 -8.89
N LYS A 88 0.85 7.09 -9.53
CA LYS A 88 0.86 6.92 -10.99
C LYS A 88 -0.48 6.50 -11.58
N LEU A 89 -1.17 5.59 -10.92
CA LEU A 89 -2.48 5.08 -11.34
C LEU A 89 -3.59 6.11 -11.12
N CYS A 90 -3.24 7.34 -10.70
CA CYS A 90 -4.18 8.42 -10.45
C CYS A 90 -5.30 8.03 -9.49
N LEU A 91 -5.17 6.95 -8.70
CA LEU A 91 -6.26 6.43 -7.87
C LEU A 91 -6.73 7.47 -6.85
N CYS A 92 -5.80 8.36 -6.49
CA CYS A 92 -6.04 9.55 -5.71
C CYS A 92 -5.31 10.67 -6.43
N GLY A 93 -6.04 11.58 -7.08
CA GLY A 93 -5.47 12.87 -7.41
C GLY A 93 -5.15 13.60 -6.12
N TYR A 94 -4.08 13.25 -5.41
CA TYR A 94 -3.74 13.85 -4.11
C TYR A 94 -2.25 14.01 -3.88
N ILE A 95 -1.41 13.52 -4.78
CA ILE A 95 -0.03 13.29 -4.40
C ILE A 95 0.90 14.26 -5.12
N SER A 96 1.05 15.41 -4.47
CA SER A 96 2.09 16.39 -4.75
C SER A 96 3.17 16.31 -3.67
N VAL A 97 4.19 17.16 -3.76
CA VAL A 97 5.17 17.32 -2.66
C VAL A 97 4.48 17.85 -1.39
N TYR A 98 3.31 18.49 -1.52
CA TYR A 98 2.58 19.18 -0.46
C TYR A 98 1.53 18.31 0.25
N VAL A 99 1.05 17.23 -0.35
CA VAL A 99 0.06 16.33 0.23
C VAL A 99 0.47 14.91 -0.11
N ALA A 100 0.71 14.09 0.90
CA ALA A 100 1.10 12.69 0.71
C ALA A 100 0.07 11.69 1.24
N CYS A 101 -1.07 12.19 1.75
CA CYS A 101 -2.15 11.37 2.26
C CYS A 101 -3.44 11.63 1.50
N HIS A 102 -4.02 10.57 0.96
CA HIS A 102 -5.33 10.58 0.32
C HIS A 102 -6.48 10.48 1.32
N ARG A 103 -6.23 10.01 2.56
CA ARG A 103 -7.26 9.81 3.59
C ARG A 103 -7.56 11.06 4.41
N CYS A 104 -6.54 11.85 4.75
CA CYS A 104 -6.71 13.01 5.63
C CYS A 104 -6.18 14.33 5.07
N LEU A 105 -6.46 15.42 5.79
CA LEU A 105 -6.15 16.79 5.40
C LEU A 105 -4.70 17.23 5.71
N LYS A 106 -3.82 16.30 6.11
CA LYS A 106 -2.41 16.64 6.38
C LYS A 106 -1.72 17.21 5.15
N LYS A 107 -1.20 18.42 5.29
CA LYS A 107 -0.27 19.04 4.34
C LYS A 107 1.16 18.92 4.86
N ALA A 108 2.09 18.70 3.94
CA ALA A 108 3.52 18.75 4.21
C ALA A 108 3.90 20.18 4.61
N GLN A 109 4.75 20.28 5.62
CA GLN A 109 5.45 21.52 5.91
C GLN A 109 6.85 21.43 5.31
N PHE A 110 7.41 22.57 4.94
CA PHE A 110 8.73 22.64 4.31
C PHE A 110 9.69 23.29 5.29
N ASN A 111 10.86 22.69 5.46
CA ASN A 111 11.95 23.32 6.20
C ASN A 111 12.69 24.32 5.28
N ASP A 112 13.67 25.03 5.82
CA ASP A 112 14.48 26.02 5.08
C ASP A 112 15.25 25.41 3.90
N GLN A 113 15.41 24.07 3.89
CA GLN A 113 16.03 23.29 2.81
C GLN A 113 15.00 22.75 1.80
N ASN A 114 13.75 23.20 1.88
CA ASN A 114 12.62 22.79 1.05
C ASN A 114 12.32 21.28 1.07
N GLN A 115 12.65 20.60 2.17
CA GLN A 115 12.31 19.20 2.38
C GLN A 115 10.92 19.08 3.03
N PRO A 116 10.02 18.24 2.48
CA PRO A 116 8.69 18.05 3.05
C PRO A 116 8.76 17.21 4.32
N ASN A 117 8.06 17.64 5.37
CA ASN A 117 7.85 16.91 6.60
C ASN A 117 6.37 16.76 6.92
N PHE A 118 5.99 15.60 7.47
CA PHE A 118 4.61 15.28 7.85
C PHE A 118 4.44 15.18 9.38
N GLY A 119 5.38 15.74 10.13
CA GLY A 119 5.37 15.81 11.59
C GLY A 119 4.43 16.89 12.13
N ARG A 120 4.63 17.32 13.37
CA ARG A 120 3.82 18.23 14.19
C ARG A 120 2.44 17.66 14.46
N PHE A 121 2.38 16.81 15.48
CA PHE A 121 1.14 16.13 15.92
C PHE A 121 0.36 16.89 17.01
N ASP A 122 0.78 18.09 17.41
CA ASP A 122 0.11 18.89 18.46
C ASP A 122 -1.33 19.27 18.09
N ASN A 123 -1.63 19.36 16.80
CA ASN A 123 -2.95 19.70 16.26
C ASN A 123 -3.55 18.56 15.43
N ILE A 124 -3.26 17.30 15.80
CA ILE A 124 -3.70 16.12 15.05
C ILE A 124 -5.20 16.14 14.73
N ASP A 125 -6.04 16.55 15.68
CA ASP A 125 -7.50 16.58 15.52
C ASP A 125 -7.97 17.52 14.40
N LYS A 126 -7.16 18.52 14.01
CA LYS A 126 -7.53 19.46 12.93
C LYS A 126 -7.32 18.89 11.54
N TRP A 127 -6.39 17.95 11.38
CA TRP A 127 -6.01 17.45 10.05
C TRP A 127 -6.19 15.95 9.89
N PHE A 128 -6.28 15.18 10.97
CA PHE A 128 -6.58 13.75 10.96
C PHE A 128 -8.09 13.50 10.81
N VAL A 129 -8.70 14.31 9.95
CA VAL A 129 -10.10 14.25 9.56
C VAL A 129 -10.16 13.67 8.17
N GLU A 130 -11.10 12.75 7.96
CA GLU A 130 -11.32 12.11 6.66
C GLU A 130 -11.74 13.14 5.61
N ARG A 131 -11.23 12.98 4.38
CA ARG A 131 -11.60 13.86 3.26
C ARG A 131 -13.01 13.55 2.77
N ASP A 132 -13.77 14.58 2.41
CA ASP A 132 -15.04 14.40 1.71
C ASP A 132 -14.82 14.03 0.24
N ILE A 133 -15.20 12.80 -0.13
CA ILE A 133 -15.12 12.27 -1.49
C ILE A 133 -15.89 13.10 -2.52
N ASN A 134 -17.00 13.76 -2.14
CA ASN A 134 -17.75 14.59 -3.06
C ASN A 134 -16.98 15.86 -3.42
N GLN A 135 -16.36 16.49 -2.42
CA GLN A 135 -15.48 17.62 -2.64
C GLN A 135 -14.24 17.22 -3.46
N VAL A 136 -13.68 16.04 -3.19
CA VAL A 136 -12.57 15.47 -3.97
C VAL A 136 -12.93 15.36 -5.44
N ARG A 137 -14.10 14.77 -5.75
CA ARG A 137 -14.58 14.59 -7.13
C ARG A 137 -14.84 15.92 -7.82
N LYS A 138 -15.45 16.87 -7.11
CA LYS A 138 -15.67 18.22 -7.65
C LYS A 138 -14.35 18.87 -8.03
N ASN A 139 -13.34 18.84 -7.15
CA ASN A 139 -12.02 19.38 -7.43
C ASN A 139 -11.35 18.66 -8.62
N ALA A 140 -11.48 17.34 -8.71
CA ALA A 140 -10.94 16.56 -9.84
C ALA A 140 -11.59 16.95 -11.17
N GLN A 141 -12.89 17.24 -11.16
CA GLN A 141 -13.64 17.71 -12.33
C GLN A 141 -13.19 19.12 -12.74
N GLU A 142 -13.02 20.05 -11.79
CA GLU A 142 -12.49 21.39 -12.04
C GLU A 142 -11.09 21.32 -12.67
N TRP A 143 -10.23 20.38 -12.23
CA TRP A 143 -8.94 20.13 -12.87
C TRP A 143 -9.09 19.65 -14.33
N LEU A 144 -10.06 18.79 -14.61
CA LEU A 144 -10.31 18.27 -15.97
C LEU A 144 -10.71 19.40 -16.93
N GLU A 145 -11.52 20.34 -16.45
CA GLU A 145 -12.03 21.50 -17.17
C GLU A 145 -10.95 22.57 -17.45
N CYS A 146 -9.83 22.54 -16.74
CA CYS A 146 -8.70 23.45 -16.98
C CYS A 146 -8.15 23.26 -18.41
N LYS A 147 -8.15 24.34 -19.21
CA LYS A 147 -7.77 24.31 -20.63
C LYS A 147 -6.26 24.27 -20.87
N THR A 148 -5.46 24.85 -19.97
CA THR A 148 -4.02 24.99 -20.15
C THR A 148 -3.24 24.10 -19.18
N LYS A 149 -2.02 23.71 -19.57
CA LYS A 149 -1.11 22.97 -18.69
C LYS A 149 -0.75 23.77 -17.43
N ASP A 150 -0.62 25.08 -17.56
CA ASP A 150 -0.31 25.97 -16.44
C ASP A 150 -1.45 26.05 -15.44
N ALA A 151 -2.70 26.16 -15.91
CA ALA A 151 -3.88 26.12 -15.03
C ALA A 151 -4.00 24.78 -14.29
N LYS A 152 -3.75 23.66 -14.97
CA LYS A 152 -3.71 22.33 -14.35
C LYS A 152 -2.61 22.22 -13.29
N SER A 153 -1.45 22.78 -13.56
CA SER A 153 -0.31 22.77 -12.62
C SER A 153 -0.59 23.65 -11.40
N LEU A 154 -1.22 24.80 -11.60
CA LEU A 154 -1.67 25.70 -10.55
C LEU A 154 -2.73 25.04 -9.65
N HIS A 155 -3.73 24.39 -10.24
CA HIS A 155 -4.75 23.65 -9.51
C HIS A 155 -4.13 22.52 -8.66
N ILE A 156 -3.18 21.75 -9.20
CA ILE A 156 -2.45 20.73 -8.44
C ILE A 156 -1.66 21.36 -7.29
N ARG A 157 -1.04 22.53 -7.49
CA ARG A 157 -0.30 23.20 -6.42
C ARG A 157 -1.21 23.59 -5.25
N ASP A 158 -2.38 24.16 -5.55
CA ASP A 158 -3.22 24.80 -4.54
C ASP A 158 -4.20 23.82 -3.87
N ILE A 159 -4.80 22.93 -4.68
CA ILE A 159 -5.83 21.97 -4.26
C ILE A 159 -5.26 20.56 -4.11
N SER A 160 -4.12 20.27 -4.75
CA SER A 160 -3.46 18.95 -4.75
C SER A 160 -4.24 17.85 -5.44
N VAL A 161 -5.27 18.19 -6.23
CA VAL A 161 -6.10 17.22 -6.96
C VAL A 161 -5.89 17.24 -8.47
N HIS A 162 -5.98 16.07 -9.09
CA HIS A 162 -6.10 15.93 -10.54
C HIS A 162 -7.10 14.84 -10.91
N TRP A 163 -7.55 14.84 -12.16
CA TRP A 163 -8.50 13.86 -12.68
C TRP A 163 -7.90 12.46 -12.80
N SER A 164 -8.78 11.47 -12.65
CA SER A 164 -8.54 10.04 -12.83
C SER A 164 -9.75 9.41 -13.49
N GLU A 165 -9.51 8.49 -14.42
CA GLU A 165 -10.60 7.74 -15.07
C GLU A 165 -11.46 6.97 -14.05
N MET A 166 -10.90 6.61 -12.89
CA MET A 166 -11.65 5.94 -11.82
C MET A 166 -12.82 6.77 -11.31
N TYR A 167 -12.77 8.11 -11.39
CA TYR A 167 -13.88 8.97 -10.94
C TYR A 167 -15.11 8.90 -11.86
N ARG A 168 -15.02 8.27 -13.03
CA ARG A 168 -16.20 7.94 -13.84
C ARG A 168 -17.09 6.90 -13.16
N LEU A 169 -16.53 6.08 -12.26
CA LEU A 169 -17.28 5.15 -11.42
C LEU A 169 -17.92 5.92 -10.27
N SER A 170 -19.23 6.16 -10.33
CA SER A 170 -19.97 6.97 -9.35
C SER A 170 -19.89 6.44 -7.91
N TYR A 171 -19.61 5.14 -7.72
CA TYR A 171 -19.44 4.50 -6.42
C TYR A 171 -17.99 4.50 -5.91
N PHE A 172 -17.00 4.88 -6.73
CA PHE A 172 -15.58 4.75 -6.38
C PHE A 172 -15.13 5.84 -5.40
N ASP A 173 -14.84 5.43 -4.17
CA ASP A 173 -14.35 6.32 -3.13
C ASP A 173 -12.82 6.24 -3.05
N SER A 174 -12.10 7.20 -3.63
CA SER A 174 -10.63 7.23 -3.58
C SER A 174 -10.05 7.37 -2.17
N VAL A 175 -10.81 7.94 -1.23
CA VAL A 175 -10.38 8.16 0.16
C VAL A 175 -10.32 6.81 0.87
N ARG A 176 -11.36 5.97 0.70
CA ARG A 176 -11.46 4.66 1.37
C ARG A 176 -10.91 3.51 0.54
N PHE A 177 -11.14 3.51 -0.77
CA PHE A 177 -10.83 2.38 -1.65
C PHE A 177 -9.36 2.26 -2.00
N LEU A 178 -8.58 3.35 -1.90
CA LEU A 178 -7.13 3.20 -1.87
C LEU A 178 -6.70 2.77 -0.47
N ILE A 179 -6.25 1.54 -0.36
CA ILE A 179 -5.74 1.00 0.90
C ILE A 179 -4.24 1.23 1.04
N ILE A 180 -3.79 1.31 2.28
CA ILE A 180 -2.36 1.36 2.60
C ILE A 180 -1.85 -0.07 2.63
N ASP A 181 -0.98 -0.41 1.69
CA ASP A 181 -0.40 -1.74 1.64
C ASP A 181 0.50 -1.99 2.86
N PRO A 182 0.13 -2.94 3.74
CA PRO A 182 0.94 -3.28 4.90
C PRO A 182 2.34 -3.73 4.51
N ILE A 183 2.54 -4.41 3.38
CA ILE A 183 3.86 -4.94 3.04
C ILE A 183 4.86 -3.82 2.78
N HIS A 184 4.49 -2.93 1.86
CA HIS A 184 5.36 -1.86 1.41
C HIS A 184 5.47 -0.76 2.47
N CYS A 185 4.39 -0.46 3.19
CA CYS A 185 4.38 0.58 4.21
C CYS A 185 4.98 0.10 5.54
N LEU A 186 4.53 -1.05 6.08
CA LEU A 186 4.92 -1.54 7.40
C LEU A 186 6.32 -2.16 7.40
N PHE A 187 6.51 -3.20 6.59
CA PHE A 187 7.70 -4.04 6.68
C PHE A 187 8.86 -3.51 5.82
N LEU A 188 8.60 -3.17 4.56
CA LEU A 188 9.65 -2.64 3.69
C LEU A 188 9.93 -1.14 3.93
N GLY A 189 8.94 -0.41 4.43
CA GLY A 189 9.06 1.01 4.78
C GLY A 189 9.58 1.21 6.20
N ILE A 190 8.70 1.06 7.19
CA ILE A 190 8.96 1.48 8.56
C ILE A 190 9.91 0.54 9.31
N ALA A 191 9.67 -0.77 9.26
CA ALA A 191 10.55 -1.73 9.95
C ALA A 191 11.99 -1.59 9.48
N LYS A 192 12.18 -1.52 8.15
CA LYS A 192 13.46 -1.22 7.54
C LYS A 192 14.00 0.13 8.03
N TRP A 193 13.22 1.20 7.99
CA TRP A 193 13.66 2.52 8.44
C TRP A 193 14.13 2.51 9.90
N ILE A 194 13.33 1.96 10.82
CA ILE A 194 13.66 1.85 12.25
C ILE A 194 15.00 1.11 12.36
N VAL A 195 15.10 -0.11 11.85
CA VAL A 195 16.32 -0.92 11.98
C VAL A 195 17.54 -0.25 11.32
N LEU A 196 17.35 0.45 10.20
CA LEU A 196 18.42 1.21 9.54
C LEU A 196 18.87 2.44 10.33
N GLN A 197 17.97 3.18 10.97
CA GLN A 197 18.36 4.28 11.87
C GLN A 197 19.11 3.75 13.10
N LEU A 198 18.76 2.54 13.54
CA LEU A 198 19.41 1.84 14.63
C LEU A 198 20.76 1.19 14.22
N ARG A 199 21.24 1.30 12.96
CA ARG A 199 22.47 0.64 12.45
C ARG A 199 23.79 1.12 13.04
N THR A 200 23.79 2.01 14.03
CA THR A 200 24.96 2.19 14.90
C THR A 200 25.29 0.94 15.73
N ILE A 201 24.44 -0.09 15.65
CA ILE A 201 24.53 -1.35 16.38
C ILE A 201 25.44 -2.39 15.71
N ASN A 202 26.20 -3.10 16.54
CA ASN A 202 27.10 -4.18 16.17
C ASN A 202 26.35 -5.37 15.48
N THR A 203 26.39 -5.41 14.14
CA THR A 203 25.73 -6.42 13.29
C THR A 203 26.19 -7.84 13.57
N LYS A 204 27.48 -8.03 13.91
CA LYS A 204 28.04 -9.33 14.33
C LYS A 204 27.34 -9.87 15.57
N ARG A 205 27.12 -9.02 16.57
CA ARG A 205 26.43 -9.41 17.82
C ARG A 205 24.98 -9.81 17.56
N MET A 206 24.28 -9.05 16.71
CA MET A 206 22.91 -9.39 16.29
C MET A 206 22.85 -10.73 15.55
N GLN A 207 23.77 -10.96 14.61
CA GLN A 207 23.86 -12.22 13.87
C GLN A 207 24.10 -13.42 14.79
N ASN A 208 24.99 -13.30 15.77
CA ASN A 208 25.27 -14.37 16.72
C ASN A 208 24.05 -14.69 17.60
N ARG A 209 23.31 -13.67 18.06
CA ARG A 209 22.08 -13.87 18.84
C ARG A 209 20.96 -14.52 18.03
N THR A 210 20.83 -14.14 16.77
CA THR A 210 19.84 -14.73 15.86
C THR A 210 20.03 -16.25 15.74
N LYS A 211 21.29 -16.73 15.74
CA LYS A 211 21.61 -18.17 15.70
C LYS A 211 21.23 -18.93 16.99
N LEU A 212 21.07 -18.24 18.12
CA LEU A 212 20.69 -18.85 19.39
C LEU A 212 19.18 -19.04 19.53
N ILE A 213 18.40 -18.28 18.76
CA ILE A 213 16.94 -18.32 18.81
C ILE A 213 16.46 -19.49 17.96
N LYS A 214 15.81 -20.46 18.61
CA LYS A 214 15.11 -21.56 17.95
C LYS A 214 13.67 -21.14 17.72
N VAL A 215 13.22 -21.24 16.47
CA VAL A 215 11.84 -20.94 16.07
C VAL A 215 11.15 -22.19 15.53
N PRO A 216 9.84 -22.33 15.75
CA PRO A 216 9.01 -23.31 15.06
C PRO A 216 9.16 -23.26 13.52
N ALA A 217 9.01 -24.41 12.87
CA ALA A 217 9.21 -24.55 11.42
C ALA A 217 8.15 -23.81 10.58
N ASP A 218 7.00 -23.50 11.17
CA ASP A 218 5.85 -22.82 10.56
C ASP A 218 6.00 -21.30 10.46
N ILE A 219 6.98 -20.69 11.15
CA ILE A 219 7.29 -19.25 11.01
C ILE A 219 7.72 -18.87 9.58
N GLY A 220 8.22 -19.82 8.80
CA GLY A 220 8.62 -19.60 7.42
C GLY A 220 10.01 -18.99 7.29
N ARG A 221 10.15 -17.89 6.54
CA ARG A 221 11.48 -17.34 6.20
C ARG A 221 12.11 -16.59 7.38
N ILE A 222 13.26 -17.05 7.82
CA ILE A 222 14.01 -16.48 8.94
C ILE A 222 15.05 -15.47 8.41
N PRO A 223 15.36 -14.39 9.16
CA PRO A 223 16.51 -13.55 8.90
C PRO A 223 17.84 -14.33 9.06
N TYR A 224 18.50 -14.70 7.95
CA TYR A 224 19.71 -15.54 7.99
C TYR A 224 21.03 -14.77 7.77
N ARG A 225 20.98 -13.53 7.25
CA ARG A 225 22.15 -12.73 6.87
C ARG A 225 22.02 -11.26 7.32
N ILE A 226 22.39 -10.99 8.56
CA ILE A 226 22.44 -9.64 9.14
C ILE A 226 23.84 -9.02 8.99
N ASP A 227 24.91 -9.83 9.06
CA ASP A 227 26.31 -9.37 9.10
C ASP A 227 27.07 -9.47 7.76
N THR A 228 26.42 -9.87 6.67
CA THR A 228 27.07 -9.85 5.34
C THR A 228 27.26 -8.41 4.88
N GLY A 229 28.23 -8.10 4.02
CA GLY A 229 28.51 -6.71 3.55
C GLY A 229 27.30 -5.96 2.94
N GLU A 230 26.23 -6.69 2.60
CA GLU A 230 24.93 -6.16 2.17
C GLU A 230 23.97 -5.79 3.34
N GLY A 231 24.24 -6.27 4.56
CA GLY A 231 23.43 -6.07 5.77
C GLY A 231 21.98 -6.48 5.58
N PHE A 232 21.06 -5.58 5.93
CA PHE A 232 19.62 -5.76 5.78
C PHE A 232 19.09 -5.52 4.35
N SER A 233 19.95 -5.23 3.36
CA SER A 233 19.49 -4.77 2.04
C SER A 233 18.75 -5.84 1.22
N GLY A 234 18.95 -7.13 1.51
CA GLY A 234 18.32 -8.25 0.83
C GLY A 234 17.08 -8.85 1.52
N PHE A 235 16.59 -8.25 2.60
CA PHE A 235 15.44 -8.81 3.32
C PHE A 235 14.15 -8.63 2.54
N THR A 236 13.46 -9.75 2.28
CA THR A 236 12.09 -9.74 1.77
C THR A 236 11.10 -9.26 2.83
N ALA A 237 9.92 -8.80 2.42
CA ALA A 237 8.90 -8.32 3.34
C ALA A 237 8.50 -9.36 4.42
N ASP A 238 8.46 -10.64 4.06
CA ASP A 238 8.16 -11.73 4.99
C ASP A 238 9.27 -11.92 6.04
N GLN A 239 10.53 -11.75 5.63
CA GLN A 239 11.66 -11.76 6.56
C GLN A 239 11.65 -10.54 7.47
N TRP A 240 11.27 -9.35 6.97
CA TRP A 240 11.10 -8.17 7.81
C TRP A 240 9.99 -8.35 8.84
N LYS A 241 8.85 -8.90 8.44
CA LYS A 241 7.76 -9.25 9.35
C LYS A 241 8.26 -10.17 10.46
N ASN A 242 8.88 -11.29 10.10
CA ASN A 242 9.39 -12.26 11.08
C ASN A 242 10.50 -11.65 11.95
N PHE A 243 11.39 -10.85 11.36
CA PHE A 243 12.42 -10.13 12.09
C PHE A 243 11.82 -9.23 13.17
N ILE A 244 10.84 -8.39 12.83
CA ILE A 244 10.21 -7.46 13.77
C ILE A 244 9.49 -8.20 14.90
N LEU A 245 8.69 -9.21 14.57
CA LEU A 245 7.85 -9.88 15.55
C LEU A 245 8.64 -10.79 16.50
N VAL A 246 9.71 -11.44 16.02
CA VAL A 246 10.39 -12.50 16.80
C VAL A 246 11.78 -12.07 17.27
N TYR A 247 12.51 -11.34 16.44
CA TYR A 247 13.95 -11.12 16.65
C TYR A 247 14.28 -9.71 17.14
N ALA A 248 13.57 -8.69 16.66
CA ALA A 248 14.03 -7.30 16.79
C ALA A 248 14.25 -6.89 18.24
N THR A 249 13.27 -7.11 19.13
CA THR A 249 13.40 -6.80 20.56
C THR A 249 14.52 -7.63 21.19
N THR A 250 14.47 -8.96 21.06
CA THR A 250 15.37 -9.89 21.73
C THR A 250 16.84 -9.71 21.36
N ILE A 251 17.14 -9.43 20.09
CA ILE A 251 18.54 -9.34 19.64
C ILE A 251 19.13 -7.93 19.74
N THR A 252 18.29 -6.88 19.80
CA THR A 252 18.75 -5.48 19.80
C THR A 252 18.59 -4.75 21.13
N TRP A 253 17.80 -5.26 22.09
CA TRP A 253 17.39 -4.50 23.28
C TRP A 253 18.53 -3.77 23.98
N ASP A 254 19.56 -4.48 24.45
CA ASP A 254 20.70 -3.91 25.17
C ASP A 254 21.66 -3.10 24.29
N LEU A 255 21.48 -3.12 22.97
CA LEU A 255 22.28 -2.37 22.01
C LEU A 255 21.67 -1.00 21.71
N LEU A 256 20.40 -0.80 22.07
CA LEU A 256 19.63 0.40 21.82
C LEU A 256 19.69 1.37 23.01
N ARG A 257 19.61 2.68 22.71
CA ARG A 257 19.32 3.73 23.69
C ARG A 257 17.88 3.60 24.17
N GLU A 258 17.57 4.21 25.31
CA GLU A 258 16.24 4.12 25.91
C GLU A 258 15.12 4.63 24.98
N SER A 259 15.34 5.78 24.33
CA SER A 259 14.42 6.33 23.31
C SER A 259 14.13 5.35 22.18
N ASP A 260 15.18 4.68 21.71
CA ASP A 260 15.13 3.75 20.58
C ASP A 260 14.45 2.44 20.95
N ARG A 261 14.64 1.97 22.19
CA ARG A 261 13.88 0.84 22.75
C ARG A 261 12.41 1.16 22.80
N ALA A 262 12.04 2.37 23.25
CA ALA A 262 10.66 2.79 23.30
C ALA A 262 10.04 2.82 21.89
N ILE A 263 10.72 3.41 20.89
CA ILE A 263 10.26 3.42 19.49
C ILE A 263 10.05 1.99 18.98
N LEU A 264 11.04 1.11 19.16
CA LEU A 264 10.96 -0.28 18.70
C LEU A 264 9.85 -1.05 19.42
N ALA A 265 9.70 -0.91 20.74
CA ALA A 265 8.68 -1.61 21.52
C ALA A 265 7.27 -1.20 21.09
N ASN A 266 7.01 0.10 20.95
CA ASN A 266 5.72 0.61 20.45
C ASN A 266 5.42 0.04 19.05
N PHE A 267 6.42 0.01 18.17
CA PHE A 267 6.26 -0.54 16.83
C PHE A 267 5.91 -2.03 16.85
N VAL A 268 6.64 -2.82 17.65
CA VAL A 268 6.46 -4.27 17.77
C VAL A 268 5.08 -4.59 18.36
N HIS A 269 4.66 -3.91 19.43
CA HIS A 269 3.33 -4.10 20.02
C HIS A 269 2.20 -3.84 19.01
N ALA A 270 2.31 -2.76 18.24
CA ALA A 270 1.32 -2.49 17.21
C ALA A 270 1.34 -3.55 16.09
N CYS A 271 2.53 -3.98 15.65
CA CYS A 271 2.64 -5.04 14.65
C CYS A 271 2.01 -6.35 15.15
N ASP A 272 2.24 -6.72 16.40
CA ASP A 272 1.75 -7.97 16.99
C ASP A 272 0.22 -8.05 16.97
N ILE A 273 -0.45 -6.92 17.24
CA ILE A 273 -1.91 -6.80 17.12
C ILE A 273 -2.33 -6.82 15.63
N LEU A 274 -1.67 -6.01 14.80
CA LEU A 274 -2.08 -5.78 13.41
C LEU A 274 -1.92 -7.01 12.48
N VAL A 275 -0.97 -7.90 12.79
CA VAL A 275 -0.73 -9.12 12.00
C VAL A 275 -1.64 -10.29 12.40
N CYS A 276 -2.44 -10.14 13.46
CA CYS A 276 -3.38 -11.17 13.90
C CYS A 276 -4.43 -11.46 12.83
N ARG A 277 -4.86 -12.73 12.74
CA ARG A 277 -5.89 -13.17 11.77
C ARG A 277 -7.27 -12.62 12.08
N THR A 278 -7.54 -12.38 13.35
CA THR A 278 -8.75 -11.79 13.90
C THR A 278 -8.32 -10.69 14.84
N ILE A 279 -8.90 -9.50 14.69
CA ILE A 279 -8.53 -8.32 15.47
C ILE A 279 -9.83 -7.71 15.98
N SER A 280 -9.88 -7.40 17.27
CA SER A 280 -11.00 -6.68 17.87
C SER A 280 -10.89 -5.17 17.57
N ILE A 281 -12.01 -4.45 17.62
CA ILE A 281 -12.01 -2.99 17.45
C ILE A 281 -11.13 -2.33 18.51
N ASN A 282 -11.25 -2.74 19.78
CA ASN A 282 -10.39 -2.27 20.87
C ASN A 282 -8.91 -2.54 20.58
N GLY A 283 -8.58 -3.71 20.02
CA GLY A 283 -7.21 -4.02 19.60
C GLY A 283 -6.71 -3.07 18.52
N LEU A 284 -7.56 -2.69 17.54
CA LEU A 284 -7.19 -1.69 16.53
C LEU A 284 -6.98 -0.30 17.16
N GLU A 285 -7.77 0.09 18.14
CA GLU A 285 -7.57 1.36 18.88
C GLU A 285 -6.26 1.35 19.67
N GLU A 286 -5.94 0.24 20.34
CA GLU A 286 -4.66 0.06 21.03
C GLU A 286 -3.49 0.11 20.04
N ALA A 287 -3.57 -0.63 18.94
CA ALA A 287 -2.56 -0.58 17.88
C ALA A 287 -2.36 0.86 17.42
N HIS A 288 -3.44 1.60 17.12
CA HIS A 288 -3.35 3.01 16.72
C HIS A 288 -2.65 3.88 17.78
N LYS A 289 -2.94 3.69 19.08
CA LYS A 289 -2.25 4.41 20.17
C LYS A 289 -0.75 4.11 20.22
N TRP A 290 -0.36 2.85 20.06
CA TRP A 290 1.04 2.45 19.97
C TRP A 290 1.73 3.11 18.77
N LEU A 291 1.06 3.19 17.62
CA LEU A 291 1.59 3.84 16.42
C LEU A 291 1.78 5.34 16.59
N LEU A 292 0.78 6.00 17.15
CA LEU A 292 0.85 7.44 17.39
C LEU A 292 1.97 7.77 18.38
N THR A 293 2.11 6.98 19.44
CA THR A 293 3.19 7.13 20.42
C THR A 293 4.56 6.93 19.78
N MET A 294 4.73 5.87 18.98
CA MET A 294 5.96 5.63 18.23
C MET A 294 6.35 6.83 17.36
N ILE A 295 5.41 7.36 16.58
CA ILE A 295 5.68 8.47 15.66
C ILE A 295 6.02 9.75 16.40
N LYS A 296 5.34 10.06 17.52
CA LYS A 296 5.68 11.20 18.39
C LYS A 296 7.09 11.06 18.97
N LEU A 297 7.47 9.86 19.40
CA LEU A 297 8.84 9.59 19.87
C LEU A 297 9.87 9.78 18.76
N ILE A 298 9.57 9.36 17.53
CA ILE A 298 10.46 9.59 16.38
C ILE A 298 10.63 11.09 16.14
N GLU A 299 9.55 11.85 16.11
CA GLU A 299 9.61 13.30 15.91
C GLU A 299 10.44 14.00 17.01
N GLN A 300 10.22 13.64 18.27
CA GLN A 300 10.92 14.24 19.41
C GLN A 300 12.42 13.94 19.40
N ASN A 301 12.81 12.70 19.07
CA ASN A 301 14.21 12.27 19.18
C ASN A 301 15.03 12.52 17.90
N TYR A 302 14.38 12.52 16.74
CA TYR A 302 15.05 12.58 15.44
C TYR A 302 14.63 13.77 14.56
N GLY A 303 13.66 14.55 15.00
CA GLY A 303 13.16 15.72 14.29
C GLY A 303 11.94 15.44 13.38
N PRO A 304 11.11 16.46 13.13
CA PRO A 304 9.91 16.35 12.28
C PRO A 304 10.23 15.94 10.83
N GLU A 305 11.42 16.28 10.32
CA GLU A 305 11.87 15.96 8.97
C GLU A 305 12.04 14.47 8.71
N LYS A 306 12.10 13.65 9.76
CA LYS A 306 12.11 12.18 9.63
C LYS A 306 10.73 11.59 9.43
N ILE A 307 9.66 12.35 9.65
CA ILE A 307 8.29 11.90 9.45
C ILE A 307 7.98 11.89 7.95
N SER A 308 8.34 10.77 7.33
CA SER A 308 8.09 10.50 5.91
C SER A 308 6.59 10.27 5.62
N PRO A 309 6.17 10.37 4.34
CA PRO A 309 4.84 9.94 3.90
C PRO A 309 4.43 8.54 4.37
N ASN A 310 5.37 7.58 4.37
CA ASN A 310 5.10 6.21 4.83
C ASN A 310 4.72 6.19 6.32
N LEU A 311 5.48 6.89 7.15
CA LEU A 311 5.19 6.99 8.59
C LEU A 311 3.85 7.66 8.84
N HIS A 312 3.49 8.68 8.07
CA HIS A 312 2.19 9.34 8.20
C HIS A 312 1.04 8.43 7.75
N LEU A 313 1.11 7.85 6.54
CA LEU A 313 0.08 6.97 6.00
C LEU A 313 -0.20 5.80 6.95
N TYR A 314 0.81 5.32 7.64
CA TYR A 314 0.68 4.24 8.59
C TYR A 314 -0.33 4.50 9.72
N LEU A 315 -0.55 5.76 10.14
CA LEU A 315 -1.60 6.09 11.11
C LEU A 315 -3.00 5.69 10.62
N HIS A 316 -3.21 5.59 9.31
CA HIS A 316 -4.47 5.17 8.70
C HIS A 316 -4.57 3.67 8.42
N ILE A 317 -3.57 2.85 8.78
CA ILE A 317 -3.65 1.41 8.57
C ILE A 317 -4.78 0.78 9.39
N CYS A 318 -5.07 1.31 10.57
CA CYS A 318 -6.17 0.87 11.42
C CYS A 318 -7.53 1.20 10.78
N HIS A 319 -7.65 2.35 10.10
CA HIS A 319 -8.84 2.67 9.31
C HIS A 319 -9.03 1.71 8.14
N CYS A 320 -7.94 1.33 7.45
CA CYS A 320 -8.01 0.30 6.41
C CYS A 320 -8.47 -1.05 6.99
N ALA A 321 -8.05 -1.38 8.21
CA ALA A 321 -8.47 -2.61 8.89
C ALA A 321 -9.95 -2.57 9.31
N LEU A 322 -10.48 -1.40 9.66
CA LEU A 322 -11.91 -1.22 9.92
C LEU A 322 -12.74 -1.36 8.63
N ASP A 323 -12.24 -0.84 7.51
CA ASP A 323 -12.92 -0.90 6.21
C ASP A 323 -12.92 -2.31 5.59
N TYR A 324 -11.79 -3.02 5.67
CA TYR A 324 -11.53 -4.25 4.90
C TYR A 324 -11.27 -5.49 5.75
N GLY A 325 -11.32 -5.35 7.08
CA GLY A 325 -10.97 -6.39 8.04
C GLY A 325 -9.45 -6.51 8.26
N PRO A 326 -8.99 -7.60 8.92
CA PRO A 326 -7.59 -7.76 9.31
C PRO A 326 -6.61 -7.66 8.14
N LEU A 327 -5.40 -7.12 8.37
CA LEU A 327 -4.41 -6.80 7.30
C LEU A 327 -4.14 -7.94 6.31
N TYR A 328 -4.19 -9.18 6.79
CA TYR A 328 -4.11 -10.40 5.97
C TYR A 328 -5.14 -10.41 4.79
N ALA A 329 -6.16 -9.54 4.80
CA ALA A 329 -7.30 -9.57 3.88
C ALA A 329 -6.98 -8.83 2.58
N PHE A 330 -6.04 -7.90 2.65
CA PHE A 330 -5.77 -6.96 1.60
C PHE A 330 -4.28 -6.70 1.35
N TRP A 331 -3.39 -7.34 2.11
CA TRP A 331 -1.95 -7.28 1.90
C TRP A 331 -1.51 -7.87 0.53
N CYS A 332 -0.41 -7.36 -0.03
CA CYS A 332 -0.02 -7.67 -1.41
C CYS A 332 0.88 -8.91 -1.63
N PHE A 333 1.05 -9.80 -0.66
CA PHE A 333 2.05 -10.89 -0.73
C PHE A 333 1.80 -11.83 -1.91
N SER A 334 0.53 -12.04 -2.27
CA SER A 334 0.14 -12.85 -3.43
C SER A 334 0.54 -12.22 -4.76
N TYR A 335 0.46 -10.88 -4.87
CA TYR A 335 0.83 -10.15 -6.08
C TYR A 335 2.34 -10.14 -6.28
N GLU A 336 3.12 -9.97 -5.20
CA GLU A 336 4.58 -10.09 -5.23
C GLU A 336 5.04 -11.49 -5.71
N ARG A 337 4.33 -12.54 -5.25
CA ARG A 337 4.58 -13.89 -5.73
C ARG A 337 4.26 -14.05 -7.22
N MET A 338 3.19 -13.42 -7.69
CA MET A 338 2.81 -13.42 -9.10
C MET A 338 3.86 -12.70 -9.97
N ASN A 339 4.35 -11.53 -9.52
CA ASN A 339 5.44 -10.81 -10.16
C ASN A 339 6.68 -11.70 -10.30
N GLY A 340 7.09 -12.36 -9.22
CA GLY A 340 8.23 -13.27 -9.24
C GLY A 340 8.05 -14.52 -10.13
N LEU A 341 6.82 -14.92 -10.45
CA LEU A 341 6.55 -15.95 -11.46
C LEU A 341 6.68 -15.37 -12.87
N LEU A 342 6.06 -14.23 -13.14
CA LEU A 342 6.13 -13.57 -14.44
C LEU A 342 7.58 -13.19 -14.81
N ASP A 343 8.39 -12.75 -13.86
CA ASP A 343 9.82 -12.50 -14.07
C ASP A 343 10.59 -13.75 -14.52
N LYS A 344 10.18 -14.94 -14.07
CA LYS A 344 10.79 -16.21 -14.54
C LYS A 344 10.39 -16.51 -15.97
N TYR A 345 9.16 -16.18 -16.37
CA TYR A 345 8.68 -16.34 -17.75
C TYR A 345 9.24 -15.29 -18.72
N ASN A 346 9.48 -14.06 -18.25
CA ASN A 346 9.97 -12.91 -19.03
C ASN A 346 11.40 -13.07 -19.59
N LYS A 347 12.11 -14.16 -19.27
CA LYS A 347 13.36 -14.52 -19.95
C LYS A 347 13.14 -14.97 -21.41
N ASN A 348 11.90 -15.29 -21.78
CA ASN A 348 11.50 -15.57 -23.16
C ASN A 348 10.49 -14.50 -23.60
N GLN A 349 10.82 -13.77 -24.67
CA GLN A 349 10.09 -12.61 -25.19
C GLN A 349 8.59 -12.87 -25.36
N PHE A 350 7.73 -12.10 -24.69
CA PHE A 350 6.30 -12.05 -25.01
C PHE A 350 5.79 -10.61 -25.05
N THR A 351 5.25 -10.22 -26.21
CA THR A 351 4.45 -9.01 -26.40
C THR A 351 2.99 -9.42 -26.38
N PHE A 352 2.37 -9.51 -25.20
CA PHE A 352 0.94 -9.81 -25.10
C PHE A 352 0.10 -8.53 -25.14
N LYS A 353 -0.63 -8.32 -26.24
CA LYS A 353 -1.79 -7.41 -26.30
C LYS A 353 -3.05 -8.22 -25.95
N TYR A 354 -3.47 -8.21 -24.69
CA TYR A 354 -4.81 -8.71 -24.35
C TYR A 354 -5.69 -7.55 -23.90
N PHE A 355 -6.70 -7.22 -24.71
CA PHE A 355 -7.65 -6.12 -24.47
C PHE A 355 -9.10 -6.58 -24.22
N HIS A 356 -9.35 -7.88 -23.97
CA HIS A 356 -10.70 -8.45 -23.77
C HIS A 356 -10.83 -9.43 -22.59
N LEU A 357 -10.04 -9.26 -21.54
CA LEU A 357 -9.88 -10.26 -20.48
C LEU A 357 -11.05 -10.34 -19.47
N LEU A 358 -11.61 -9.23 -18.99
CA LEU A 358 -12.57 -9.28 -17.86
C LEU A 358 -13.85 -10.05 -18.20
N LYS A 359 -14.50 -9.77 -19.34
CA LYS A 359 -15.72 -10.48 -19.78
C LYS A 359 -15.47 -11.97 -20.05
N THR A 360 -14.32 -12.31 -20.65
CA THR A 360 -13.97 -13.70 -21.00
C THR A 360 -13.59 -14.52 -19.76
N ILE A 361 -12.95 -13.89 -18.78
CA ILE A 361 -12.62 -14.52 -17.50
C ILE A 361 -13.88 -14.77 -16.67
N ILE A 362 -14.79 -13.79 -16.58
CA ILE A 362 -16.04 -13.95 -15.83
C ILE A 362 -16.93 -15.03 -16.47
N LYS A 363 -16.83 -15.26 -17.79
CA LYS A 363 -17.54 -16.36 -18.48
C LYS A 363 -16.94 -17.74 -18.24
N THR A 364 -15.66 -17.84 -17.89
CA THR A 364 -14.93 -19.13 -17.77
C THR A 364 -14.77 -19.60 -16.34
N LYS A 365 -15.21 -18.83 -15.34
CA LYS A 365 -15.28 -19.19 -13.92
C LYS A 365 -16.71 -19.13 -13.45
#